data_AF-A0A7X1ZN66-F1
#
_entry.id   AF-A0A7X1ZN66-F1
#
_cell.length_a   1.000
_cell.length_b   1.000
_cell.length_c   1.000
_cell.angle_alpha   90.00
_cell.angle_beta   90.00
_cell.angle_gamma   90.00
#
_symmetry.space_group_name_H-M   'P 1'
#
loop_
_entity.id
_entity.type
_entity.pdbx_description
1 polymer ?
#
loop_
_entity_poly.entity_id
_entity_poly.type
_entity_poly.pdbx_seq_one_letter_code
_entity_poly.pdbx_strand_id
1 'polypeptide(L)'
;MIRKNLSLFPFSFIFIILLATFSFSQQRDSIEKIVISKTEKTLEVRVLLSFFSYYRQFELSGPNRVVIDCFDTRSIKAPRFLRVNALGVRGIRTGMYKPSIARVVFDMIDQIPPM
;
A
#
# COMPACT_ATOMS: atom_id res chain seq x y z
N MET A 1 -20.01 23.79 55.49
CA MET A 1 -20.49 23.50 54.12
C MET A 1 -19.28 23.44 53.20
N ILE A 2 -18.71 22.24 52.96
CA ILE A 2 -17.44 22.08 52.23
C ILE A 2 -17.76 21.81 50.76
N ARG A 3 -17.48 22.78 49.87
CA ARG A 3 -17.52 22.58 48.42
C ARG A 3 -16.38 21.64 48.02
N LYS A 4 -16.69 20.40 47.66
CA LYS A 4 -15.75 19.51 46.99
C LYS A 4 -15.55 20.03 45.57
N ASN A 5 -14.41 20.66 45.28
CA ASN A 5 -14.00 20.98 43.92
C ASN A 5 -13.69 19.64 43.22
N LEU A 6 -14.70 19.10 42.52
CA LEU A 6 -14.54 17.91 41.70
C LEU A 6 -13.64 18.28 40.52
N SER A 7 -12.35 17.99 40.64
CA SER A 7 -11.37 18.27 39.58
C SER A 7 -11.77 17.50 38.33
N LEU A 8 -12.21 18.21 37.28
CA LEU A 8 -12.59 17.66 35.97
C LEU A 8 -11.37 17.20 35.14
N PHE A 9 -10.15 17.36 35.66
CA PHE A 9 -8.90 17.00 34.99
C PHE A 9 -8.76 15.54 34.54
N PRO A 10 -9.20 14.49 35.28
CA PRO A 10 -8.95 13.12 34.85
C PRO A 10 -9.82 12.69 33.66
N PHE A 11 -11.00 13.30 33.48
CA PHE A 11 -11.89 13.02 32.35
C PHE A 11 -11.32 13.53 31.02
N SER A 12 -10.64 14.68 31.03
CA SER A 12 -9.98 15.22 29.85
C SER A 12 -8.87 14.31 29.34
N PHE A 13 -8.08 13.74 30.24
CA PHE A 13 -6.97 12.83 29.87
C PHE A 13 -7.49 11.51 29.28
N ILE A 14 -8.54 10.93 29.87
CA ILE A 14 -9.19 9.72 29.34
C ILE A 14 -9.79 9.97 27.95
N PHE A 15 -10.41 11.14 27.75
CA PHE A 15 -10.98 11.53 26.45
C PHE A 15 -9.90 11.69 25.36
N ILE A 16 -8.76 12.29 25.70
CA ILE A 16 -7.62 12.43 24.79
C ILE A 16 -7.05 11.05 24.41
N ILE A 17 -6.92 10.12 25.37
CA ILE A 17 -6.48 8.75 25.10
C ILE A 17 -7.48 8.01 24.18
N LEU A 18 -8.79 8.14 24.43
CA LEU A 18 -9.81 7.54 23.56
C LEU A 18 -9.76 8.10 22.13
N LEU A 19 -9.56 9.41 21.98
CA LEU A 19 -9.42 10.04 20.66
C LEU A 19 -8.16 9.55 19.91
N ALA A 20 -7.05 9.42 20.63
CA ALA A 20 -5.79 8.96 20.06
C ALA A 20 -5.87 7.50 19.58
N THR A 21 -6.47 6.60 20.37
CA THR A 21 -6.62 5.18 19.99
C THR A 21 -7.56 5.00 18.81
N PHE A 22 -8.64 5.79 18.74
CA PHE A 22 -9.55 5.78 17.59
C PHE A 22 -8.86 6.25 16.29
N SER A 23 -8.00 7.29 16.39
CA SER A 23 -7.23 7.80 15.25
C SER A 23 -6.18 6.79 14.76
N PHE A 24 -5.51 6.08 15.67
CA PHE A 24 -4.56 5.03 15.32
C PHE A 24 -5.23 3.83 14.63
N SER A 25 -6.43 3.43 15.07
CA SER A 25 -7.26 2.41 14.41
C SER A 25 -7.62 2.77 12.96
N GLN A 26 -7.66 4.07 12.64
CA GLN A 26 -7.94 4.57 11.30
C GLN A 26 -6.71 4.64 10.38
N GLN A 27 -5.50 4.43 10.89
CA GLN A 27 -4.30 4.32 10.07
C GLN A 27 -4.37 2.98 9.32
N ARG A 28 -4.84 3.01 8.07
CA ARG A 28 -5.01 1.82 7.25
C ARG A 28 -3.78 1.61 6.36
N ASP A 29 -3.34 0.37 6.26
CA ASP A 29 -2.25 0.00 5.36
C ASP A 29 -2.64 0.34 3.92
N SER A 30 -1.72 1.02 3.23
CA SER A 30 -1.95 1.52 1.89
C SER A 30 -0.72 1.41 1.01
N ILE A 31 -0.94 1.21 -0.30
CA ILE A 31 0.09 1.47 -1.31
C ILE A 31 0.18 2.98 -1.50
N GLU A 32 1.20 3.59 -0.91
CA GLU A 32 1.41 5.03 -0.90
C GLU A 32 1.90 5.53 -2.26
N LYS A 33 2.91 4.86 -2.82
CA LYS A 33 3.59 5.33 -4.03
C LYS A 33 4.23 4.19 -4.79
N ILE A 34 4.29 4.34 -6.11
CA ILE A 34 5.15 3.53 -6.98
C ILE A 34 6.19 4.47 -7.57
N VAL A 35 7.46 4.14 -7.34
CA VAL A 35 8.60 4.89 -7.90
C VAL A 35 9.26 4.01 -8.95
N ILE A 36 9.45 4.57 -10.14
CA ILE A 36 10.08 3.90 -11.26
C ILE A 36 11.40 4.61 -11.53
N SER A 37 12.49 3.86 -11.48
CA SER A 37 13.83 4.34 -11.80
C SER A 37 14.39 3.49 -12.94
N LYS A 38 14.80 4.14 -14.02
CA LYS A 38 15.31 3.46 -15.22
C LYS A 38 16.75 3.87 -15.47
N THR A 39 17.60 2.89 -15.76
CA THR A 39 18.90 3.08 -16.41
C THR A 39 18.86 2.45 -17.80
N GLU A 40 20.00 2.43 -18.51
CA GLU A 40 20.08 1.75 -19.81
C GLU A 40 19.80 0.26 -19.72
N LYS A 41 20.22 -0.40 -18.63
CA LYS A 41 20.16 -1.87 -18.48
C LYS A 41 19.16 -2.33 -17.42
N THR A 42 18.75 -1.45 -16.52
CA THR A 42 17.91 -1.83 -15.38
C THR A 42 16.64 -0.98 -15.29
N LEU A 43 15.55 -1.64 -14.92
CA LEU A 43 14.31 -1.01 -14.51
C LEU A 43 14.04 -1.41 -13.07
N GLU A 44 14.16 -0.45 -12.17
CA GLU A 44 13.84 -0.64 -10.76
C GLU A 44 12.46 -0.06 -10.48
N VAL A 45 11.61 -0.84 -9.83
CA VAL A 45 10.29 -0.41 -9.39
C VAL A 45 10.18 -0.61 -7.89
N ARG A 46 9.99 0.48 -7.16
CA ARG A 46 9.78 0.47 -5.72
C ARG A 46 8.30 0.71 -5.41
N VAL A 47 7.68 -0.25 -4.73
CA VAL A 47 6.32 -0.13 -4.20
C VAL A 47 6.44 0.28 -2.74
N LEU A 48 6.06 1.52 -2.41
CA LEU A 48 6.09 2.04 -1.05
C LEU A 48 4.75 1.82 -0.36
N LEU A 49 4.81 1.20 0.81
CA LEU A 49 3.68 0.90 1.68
C LEU A 49 3.74 1.80 2.92
N SER A 50 2.59 2.19 3.48
CA SER A 50 2.53 3.00 4.71
C SER A 50 3.00 2.25 5.95
N PHE A 51 2.77 0.93 5.98
CA PHE A 51 3.19 0.02 7.04
C PHE A 51 3.64 -1.31 6.43
N PHE A 52 4.35 -2.10 7.24
CA PHE A 52 4.81 -3.42 6.83
C PHE A 52 3.61 -4.32 6.56
N SER A 53 3.44 -4.76 5.31
CA SER A 53 2.49 -5.80 4.95
C SER A 53 3.22 -7.01 4.35
N TYR A 54 2.66 -8.18 4.61
CA TYR A 54 3.05 -9.39 3.87
C TYR A 54 2.68 -9.22 2.40
N TYR A 55 3.55 -9.69 1.51
CA TYR A 55 3.29 -9.72 0.09
C TYR A 55 3.54 -11.10 -0.51
N ARG A 56 2.85 -11.38 -1.61
CA ARG A 56 3.08 -12.57 -2.44
C ARG A 56 3.34 -12.14 -3.87
N GLN A 57 4.39 -12.69 -4.47
CA GLN A 57 4.72 -12.52 -5.87
C GLN A 57 4.43 -13.79 -6.66
N PHE A 58 3.88 -13.64 -7.88
CA PHE A 58 3.64 -14.75 -8.80
C PHE A 58 3.46 -14.24 -10.24
N GLU A 59 3.47 -15.18 -11.18
CA GLU A 59 3.28 -14.90 -12.60
C GLU A 59 1.90 -15.33 -13.08
N LEU A 60 1.35 -14.60 -14.06
CA LEU A 60 0.16 -14.99 -14.80
C LEU A 60 0.50 -15.00 -16.29
N SER A 61 0.01 -16.02 -17.01
CA SER A 61 0.06 -16.09 -18.46
C SER A 61 -1.24 -15.57 -19.08
N GLY A 62 -1.22 -15.31 -20.39
CA GLY A 62 -2.39 -14.90 -21.19
C GLY A 62 -3.09 -13.59 -20.74
N PRO A 63 -2.46 -12.40 -20.78
CA PRO A 63 -1.08 -12.08 -21.17
C PRO A 63 -0.09 -12.21 -20.01
N ASN A 64 1.21 -12.24 -20.33
CA ASN A 64 2.31 -12.32 -19.36
C ASN A 64 2.28 -11.14 -18.39
N ARG A 65 2.22 -11.45 -17.10
CA ARG A 65 2.17 -10.47 -16.01
C ARG A 65 2.97 -10.98 -14.82
N VAL A 66 3.75 -10.09 -14.22
CA VAL A 66 4.25 -10.29 -12.84
C VAL A 66 3.27 -9.60 -11.91
N VAL A 67 2.88 -10.28 -10.83
CA VAL A 67 1.87 -9.80 -9.90
C VAL A 67 2.41 -9.80 -8.48
N ILE A 68 2.16 -8.72 -7.75
CA ILE A 68 2.42 -8.61 -6.32
C ILE A 68 1.08 -8.36 -5.62
N ASP A 69 0.65 -9.31 -4.80
CA ASP A 69 -0.43 -9.12 -3.84
C ASP A 69 0.13 -8.55 -2.54
N CYS A 70 -0.40 -7.43 -2.07
CA CYS A 70 -0.11 -6.82 -0.78
C CYS A 70 -1.31 -7.08 0.14
N PHE A 71 -1.08 -7.86 1.21
CA PHE A 71 -2.12 -8.24 2.16
C PHE A 71 -2.35 -7.13 3.20
N ASP A 72 -3.43 -7.24 3.95
CA ASP A 72 -3.92 -6.27 4.95
C ASP A 72 -4.04 -4.82 4.45
N THR A 73 -3.95 -4.62 3.13
CA THR A 73 -3.94 -3.31 2.49
C THR A 73 -5.38 -2.90 2.19
N ARG A 74 -5.82 -1.76 2.73
CA ARG A 74 -7.23 -1.31 2.62
C ARG A 74 -7.42 -0.14 1.67
N SER A 75 -6.35 0.50 1.22
CA SER A 75 -6.41 1.59 0.25
C SER A 75 -5.17 1.65 -0.65
N ILE A 76 -5.31 2.36 -1.77
CA ILE A 76 -4.24 2.59 -2.74
C ILE A 76 -4.26 4.08 -3.05
N LYS A 77 -3.16 4.76 -2.76
CA LYS A 77 -2.95 6.17 -3.10
C LYS A 77 -2.10 6.34 -4.36
N ALA A 78 -1.30 5.34 -4.70
CA ALA A 78 -0.56 5.31 -5.95
C ALA A 78 -1.51 5.37 -7.17
N PRO A 79 -1.06 5.88 -8.32
CA PRO A 79 -1.86 5.91 -9.54
C PRO A 79 -2.35 4.51 -9.95
N ARG A 80 -3.59 4.44 -10.45
CA ARG A 80 -4.20 3.20 -10.92
C ARG A 80 -3.44 2.55 -12.07
N PHE A 81 -2.81 3.38 -12.91
CA PHE A 81 -2.01 2.95 -14.04
C PHE A 81 -0.83 3.88 -14.26
N LEU A 82 0.33 3.28 -14.52
CA LEU A 82 1.58 3.94 -14.86
C LEU A 82 2.09 3.32 -16.17
N ARG A 83 2.23 4.12 -17.22
CA ARG A 83 2.87 3.68 -18.46
C ARG A 83 4.39 3.63 -18.25
N VAL A 84 5.03 2.52 -18.62
CA VAL A 84 6.47 2.30 -18.41
C VAL A 84 7.20 2.15 -19.75
N ASN A 85 6.77 1.21 -20.60
CA ASN A 85 7.37 0.91 -21.91
C ASN A 85 8.91 0.79 -21.88
N ALA A 86 9.47 0.04 -20.94
CA ALA A 86 10.90 -0.12 -20.80
C ALA A 86 11.26 -1.50 -20.27
N LEU A 87 12.36 -2.08 -20.78
CA LEU A 87 13.00 -3.30 -20.26
C LEU A 87 12.00 -4.41 -19.92
N GLY A 88 11.14 -4.74 -20.89
CA GLY A 88 10.15 -5.81 -20.77
C GLY A 88 8.87 -5.46 -20.03
N VAL A 89 8.75 -4.27 -19.42
CA VAL A 89 7.53 -3.82 -18.72
C VAL A 89 6.79 -2.77 -19.56
N ARG A 90 5.54 -3.07 -19.91
CA ARG A 90 4.65 -2.17 -20.67
C ARG A 90 4.05 -1.11 -19.75
N GLY A 91 3.54 -1.53 -18.61
CA GLY A 91 2.91 -0.65 -17.64
C GLY A 91 2.68 -1.36 -16.31
N ILE A 92 2.38 -0.56 -15.30
CA ILE A 92 2.10 -1.04 -13.94
C ILE A 92 0.68 -0.61 -13.58
N ARG A 93 -0.13 -1.55 -13.12
CA ARG A 93 -1.49 -1.30 -12.63
C ARG A 93 -1.55 -1.52 -11.14
N THR A 94 -2.38 -0.75 -10.48
CA THR A 94 -2.75 -0.96 -9.07
C THR A 94 -4.26 -1.10 -8.96
N GLY A 95 -4.70 -1.94 -8.01
CA GLY A 95 -6.12 -2.08 -7.71
C GLY A 95 -6.37 -2.99 -6.52
N MET A 96 -7.52 -2.81 -5.88
CA MET A 96 -8.00 -3.77 -4.89
C MET A 96 -8.45 -5.03 -5.61
N TYR A 97 -7.77 -6.16 -5.37
CA TYR A 97 -8.14 -7.46 -5.94
C TYR A 97 -9.26 -8.12 -5.13
N LYS A 98 -9.17 -8.03 -3.80
CA LYS A 98 -10.15 -8.51 -2.83
C LYS A 98 -10.20 -7.54 -1.64
N PRO A 99 -11.20 -7.65 -0.75
CA PRO A 99 -11.13 -6.97 0.54
C PRO A 99 -9.77 -7.24 1.21
N SER A 100 -9.12 -6.17 1.67
CA SER A 100 -7.80 -6.21 2.32
C SER A 100 -6.64 -6.75 1.47
N ILE A 101 -6.81 -6.89 0.14
CA ILE A 101 -5.72 -7.29 -0.76
C ILE A 101 -5.61 -6.29 -1.90
N ALA A 102 -4.59 -5.44 -1.84
CA ALA A 102 -4.18 -4.62 -2.97
C ALA A 102 -3.28 -5.44 -3.90
N ARG A 103 -3.35 -5.16 -5.19
CA ARG A 103 -2.57 -5.86 -6.21
C ARG A 103 -1.84 -4.87 -7.09
N VAL A 104 -0.55 -5.09 -7.26
CA VAL A 104 0.29 -4.43 -8.26
C VAL A 104 0.52 -5.42 -9.39
N VAL A 105 0.19 -5.04 -10.62
CA VAL A 105 0.37 -5.87 -11.82
C VAL A 105 1.34 -5.19 -12.75
N PHE A 106 2.39 -5.89 -13.12
CA PHE A 106 3.34 -5.50 -14.15
C PHE A 106 2.90 -6.18 -15.45
N ASP A 107 2.36 -5.40 -16.37
CA ASP A 107 2.05 -5.89 -17.72
C ASP A 107 3.36 -6.03 -18.49
N MET A 108 3.68 -7.24 -18.93
CA MET A 108 4.92 -7.48 -19.65
C MET A 108 4.75 -7.23 -21.16
N ILE A 109 5.82 -6.82 -21.81
CA ILE A 109 5.90 -6.69 -23.27
C ILE A 109 6.15 -8.07 -23.89
N ASP A 110 7.09 -8.83 -23.31
CA ASP A 110 7.55 -10.14 -23.78
C ASP A 110 7.49 -11.22 -22.67
N GLN A 111 8.24 -12.31 -22.82
CA GLN A 111 8.36 -13.36 -21.81
C GLN A 111 8.98 -12.81 -20.52
N ILE A 112 8.50 -13.32 -19.38
CA ILE A 112 9.03 -12.96 -18.06
C ILE A 112 10.42 -13.58 -17.95
N PRO A 113 11.47 -12.80 -17.65
CA PRO A 113 12.80 -13.36 -17.38
C PRO A 113 12.72 -14.36 -16.22
N PRO A 114 13.47 -15.46 -16.24
CA PRO A 114 13.50 -16.39 -15.12
C PRO A 114 13.95 -15.65 -13.85
N MET A 115 13.20 -15.87 -12.76
CA MET A 115 13.45 -15.27 -11.45
C MET A 115 14.37 -16.11 -10.59
#